data_AF-A0A0W1AKJ1-F1
#
_entry.id   AF-A0A0W1AKJ1-F1
#
_cell.length_a   1.000
_cell.length_b   1.000
_cell.length_c   1.000
_cell.angle_alpha   90.00
_cell.angle_beta   90.00
_cell.angle_gamma   90.00
#
_symmetry.space_group_name_H-M   'P 1'
#
loop_
_entity.id
_entity.type
_entity.pdbx_description
1 polymer ?
#
loop_
_entity_poly.entity_id
_entity_poly.type
_entity_poly.pdbx_seq_one_letter_code
_entity_poly.pdbx_strand_id
1 'polypeptide(L)'
;MPFVITHGDAHHYNVLQTPYEVWLVDWDGLKIAPIERDLWHYQEAPLVDEYCKLNPHYKINHNLCEFYKLQRFFEDSRYYLEQVLLGKNSTQEQSEQDKKCFVTHWGWSVCLTHLQ
;
A
#
# COMPACT_ATOMS: atom_id res chain seq x y z
N MET A 1 14.46 9.16 14.33
CA MET A 1 13.42 8.92 13.30
C MET A 1 12.13 9.54 13.80
N PRO A 2 11.64 10.63 13.18
CA PRO A 2 10.41 11.27 13.63
C PRO A 2 9.19 10.41 13.24
N PHE A 3 8.23 10.31 14.14
CA PHE A 3 6.93 9.71 13.86
C PHE A 3 5.96 10.85 13.52
N VAL A 4 5.13 10.63 12.50
CA VAL A 4 4.16 11.60 11.98
C VAL A 4 2.80 10.95 11.83
N ILE A 5 1.77 11.76 11.59
CA ILE A 5 0.46 11.25 11.18
C ILE A 5 0.61 10.68 9.77
N THR A 6 0.23 9.42 9.60
CA THR A 6 0.30 8.68 8.33
C THR A 6 -1.09 8.18 7.96
N HIS A 7 -1.43 8.25 6.68
CA HIS A 7 -2.67 7.75 6.10
C HIS A 7 -2.81 6.24 6.29
N GLY A 8 -1.72 5.51 6.04
CA GLY A 8 -1.62 4.07 6.18
C GLY A 8 -1.95 3.26 4.93
N ASP A 9 -2.50 3.91 3.91
CA ASP A 9 -2.82 3.29 2.62
C ASP A 9 -2.86 4.33 1.49
N ALA A 10 -1.84 5.18 1.44
CA ALA A 10 -1.79 6.33 0.53
C ALA A 10 -1.51 5.96 -0.93
N HIS A 11 -2.05 4.87 -1.47
CA HIS A 11 -1.83 4.45 -2.86
C HIS A 11 -2.77 5.14 -3.85
N HIS A 12 -2.47 5.03 -5.14
CA HIS A 12 -3.15 5.74 -6.22
C HIS A 12 -4.67 5.51 -6.33
N TYR A 13 -5.21 4.41 -5.80
CA TYR A 13 -6.67 4.19 -5.77
C TYR A 13 -7.39 5.04 -4.71
N ASN A 14 -6.66 5.51 -3.71
CA ASN A 14 -7.15 6.45 -2.70
C ASN A 14 -6.89 7.91 -3.10
N VAL A 15 -6.42 8.15 -4.32
CA VAL A 15 -6.19 9.49 -4.87
C VAL A 15 -7.27 9.81 -5.91
N LEU A 16 -8.08 10.82 -5.62
CA LEU A 16 -8.99 11.42 -6.58
C LEU A 16 -8.31 12.65 -7.20
N GLN A 17 -8.33 12.76 -8.53
CA GLN A 17 -7.68 13.84 -9.23
C GLN A 17 -8.60 14.46 -10.29
N THR A 18 -8.68 15.78 -10.29
CA THR A 18 -9.21 16.59 -11.40
C THR A 18 -8.05 17.36 -12.03
N PRO A 19 -8.27 18.14 -13.11
CA PRO A 19 -7.21 18.97 -13.68
C PRO A 19 -6.60 20.00 -12.71
N TYR A 20 -7.30 20.37 -11.64
CA TYR A 20 -6.89 21.47 -10.74
C TYR A 20 -6.70 21.03 -9.28
N GLU A 21 -7.23 19.87 -8.89
CA GLU A 21 -7.30 19.46 -7.50
C GLU A 21 -6.96 17.98 -7.35
N VAL A 22 -6.37 17.65 -6.20
CA VAL A 22 -6.01 16.30 -5.79
C VAL A 22 -6.51 16.09 -4.38
N TRP A 23 -7.24 15.00 -4.15
CA TRP A 23 -7.72 14.60 -2.83
C TRP A 23 -7.21 13.21 -2.49
N LEU A 24 -6.74 13.06 -1.26
CA LEU A 24 -6.47 11.77 -0.64
C LEU A 24 -7.69 11.41 0.22
N VAL A 25 -8.29 10.25 -0.05
CA VAL A 25 -9.49 9.74 0.62
C VAL A 25 -9.18 8.43 1.36
N ASP A 26 -10.13 7.92 2.15
CA ASP A 26 -10.00 6.67 2.94
C ASP A 26 -9.04 6.79 4.16
N TRP A 27 -9.39 7.70 5.07
CA TRP A 27 -8.59 8.04 6.25
C TRP A 27 -8.76 7.09 7.45
N ASP A 28 -9.41 5.93 7.29
CA ASP A 28 -9.65 5.00 8.41
C ASP A 28 -8.35 4.33 8.93
N GLY A 29 -7.30 4.32 8.10
CA GLY A 29 -5.99 3.74 8.39
C GLY A 29 -5.02 4.60 9.21
N LEU A 30 -5.46 5.76 9.71
CA LEU A 30 -4.63 6.77 10.38
C LEU A 30 -3.82 6.20 11.55
N LYS A 31 -2.49 6.39 11.53
CA LYS A 31 -1.60 6.07 12.68
C LYS A 31 -0.45 7.05 12.80
N ILE A 32 0.13 7.12 13.99
CA ILE A 32 1.42 7.76 14.22
C ILE A 32 2.52 6.74 13.89
N ALA A 33 3.28 6.99 12.82
CA ALA A 33 4.30 6.07 12.29
C ALA A 33 5.40 6.83 11.53
N PRO A 34 6.53 6.18 11.18
CA PRO A 34 7.44 6.68 10.15
C PRO A 34 6.70 6.95 8.83
N ILE A 35 7.04 8.03 8.15
CA ILE A 35 6.37 8.46 6.91
C ILE A 35 6.58 7.47 5.76
N GLU A 36 7.62 6.63 5.82
CA GLU A 36 7.81 5.51 4.88
C GLU A 36 6.62 4.54 4.84
N ARG A 37 5.78 4.52 5.88
CA ARG A 37 4.49 3.79 5.87
C ARG A 37 3.58 4.22 4.72
N ASP A 38 3.64 5.49 4.31
CA ASP A 38 2.86 6.02 3.19
C ASP A 38 3.68 6.08 1.88
N LEU A 39 5.01 6.22 1.98
CA LEU A 39 5.87 6.43 0.82
C LEU A 39 6.42 5.16 0.17
N TRP A 40 6.28 3.98 0.79
CA TRP A 40 6.88 2.75 0.25
C TRP A 40 6.41 2.38 -1.17
N HIS A 41 5.17 2.74 -1.54
CA HIS A 41 4.64 2.56 -2.90
C HIS A 41 5.30 3.46 -3.95
N TYR A 42 5.83 4.60 -3.50
CA TYR A 42 6.33 5.68 -4.37
C TYR A 42 7.84 5.87 -4.27
N GLN A 43 8.55 4.97 -3.58
CA GLN A 43 9.99 5.15 -3.35
C GLN A 43 10.83 5.28 -4.63
N GLU A 44 10.32 4.79 -5.77
CA GLU A 44 10.93 4.92 -7.10
C GLU A 44 10.23 5.97 -7.99
N ALA A 45 9.16 6.60 -7.50
CA ALA A 45 8.37 7.56 -8.27
C ALA A 45 8.96 8.98 -8.13
N PRO A 46 8.87 9.83 -9.17
CA PRO A 46 9.31 11.23 -9.10
C PRO A 46 8.66 12.05 -7.97
N LEU A 47 7.48 11.61 -7.52
CA LEU A 47 6.77 12.22 -6.39
C LEU A 47 7.64 12.30 -5.13
N VAL A 48 8.45 11.28 -4.88
CA VAL A 48 9.32 11.20 -3.70
C VAL A 48 10.41 12.26 -3.75
N ASP A 49 10.98 12.52 -4.93
CA ASP A 49 11.99 13.56 -5.09
C ASP A 49 11.41 14.95 -4.81
N GLU A 50 10.20 15.23 -5.32
CA GLU A 50 9.50 16.49 -5.03
C GLU A 50 9.15 16.62 -3.54
N TYR A 51 8.71 15.53 -2.90
CA TYR A 51 8.46 15.51 -1.47
C TYR A 51 9.72 15.83 -0.65
N CYS A 52 10.87 15.24 -1.01
CA CYS A 52 12.15 15.51 -0.37
C CYS A 52 12.65 16.95 -0.60
N LYS A 53 12.38 17.56 -1.77
CA LYS A 53 12.70 18.98 -2.02
C LYS A 53 11.94 19.91 -1.09
N LEU A 54 10.66 19.62 -0.84
CA LEU A 54 9.82 20.38 0.10
C LEU A 54 10.20 20.12 1.56
N ASN A 55 10.85 18.99 1.85
CA ASN A 55 11.24 18.55 3.19
C ASN A 55 12.76 18.28 3.25
N PRO A 56 13.62 19.30 3.12
CA PRO A 56 15.07 19.12 2.89
C PRO A 56 15.82 18.45 4.05
N HIS A 57 15.24 18.45 5.25
CA HIS A 57 15.79 17.78 6.43
C HIS A 57 15.41 16.30 6.53
N TYR A 58 14.50 15.84 5.66
CA TYR A 58 14.01 14.48 5.65
C TYR A 58 14.65 13.69 4.51
N LYS A 59 15.13 12.49 4.83
CA LYS A 59 15.65 11.52 3.87
C LYS A 59 14.87 10.23 4.05
N ILE A 60 14.39 9.68 2.94
CA ILE A 60 13.68 8.40 2.95
C ILE A 60 14.61 7.29 3.41
N ASN A 61 14.13 6.49 4.34
CA ASN A 61 14.78 5.26 4.74
C ASN A 61 14.23 4.07 3.93
N HIS A 62 14.97 3.68 2.89
CA HIS A 62 14.56 2.57 2.03
C HIS A 62 14.37 1.23 2.77
N ASN A 63 15.09 0.99 3.87
CA ASN A 63 14.88 -0.22 4.67
C ASN A 63 13.49 -0.24 5.33
N LEU A 64 12.96 0.93 5.70
CA LEU A 64 11.58 1.03 6.22
C LEU A 64 10.56 0.91 5.11
N CYS A 65 10.83 1.46 3.92
CA CYS A 65 9.98 1.22 2.76
C CYS A 65 9.87 -0.29 2.46
N GLU A 66 10.99 -1.01 2.46
CA GLU A 66 11.01 -2.47 2.28
C GLU A 66 10.25 -3.19 3.40
N PHE A 67 10.45 -2.80 4.65
CA PHE A 67 9.69 -3.33 5.78
C PHE A 67 8.17 -3.16 5.59
N TYR A 68 7.69 -1.95 5.24
CA TYR A 68 6.27 -1.69 5.06
C TYR A 68 5.68 -2.40 3.84
N LYS A 69 6.46 -2.54 2.76
CA LYS A 69 6.09 -3.35 1.60
C LYS A 69 5.89 -4.82 1.99
N LEU A 70 6.82 -5.40 2.76
CA LEU A 70 6.70 -6.78 3.25
C LEU A 70 5.55 -6.93 4.25
N GLN A 71 5.35 -5.95 5.14
CA GLN A 71 4.21 -5.95 6.06
C GLN A 71 2.90 -6.01 5.27
N ARG A 72 2.72 -5.16 4.26
CA ARG A 72 1.52 -5.17 3.41
C ARG A 72 1.32 -6.50 2.71
N PHE A 73 2.40 -7.11 2.18
CA PHE A 73 2.34 -8.45 1.59
C PHE A 73 1.73 -9.49 2.54
N PHE A 74 2.19 -9.52 3.79
CA PHE A 74 1.67 -10.48 4.77
C PHE A 74 0.23 -10.16 5.18
N GLU A 75 -0.14 -8.89 5.27
CA GLU A 75 -1.52 -8.46 5.56
C GLU A 75 -2.49 -8.88 4.45
N ASP A 76 -2.13 -8.63 3.19
CA ASP A 76 -2.91 -9.05 2.01
C ASP A 76 -2.97 -10.58 1.90
N SER A 77 -1.86 -11.27 2.17
CA SER A 77 -1.81 -12.74 2.15
C SER A 77 -2.74 -13.33 3.20
N ARG A 78 -2.70 -12.81 4.42
CA ARG A 78 -3.63 -13.21 5.48
C ARG A 78 -5.08 -12.95 5.07
N TYR A 79 -5.37 -11.78 4.51
CA TYR A 79 -6.71 -11.46 4.03
C TYR A 79 -7.18 -12.46 2.96
N TYR A 80 -6.34 -12.75 1.96
CA TYR A 80 -6.64 -13.72 0.91
C TYR A 80 -6.90 -15.13 1.48
N LEU A 81 -6.04 -15.60 2.38
CA LEU A 81 -6.22 -16.90 3.06
C LEU A 81 -7.57 -16.95 3.79
N GLU A 82 -7.88 -15.94 4.59
CA GLU A 82 -9.09 -15.91 5.41
C GLU A 82 -10.37 -15.75 4.58
N GLN A 83 -10.39 -14.82 3.64
CA GLN A 83 -11.60 -14.48 2.90
C GLN A 83 -11.88 -15.47 1.78
N VAL A 84 -10.85 -15.82 1.02
CA VAL A 84 -10.99 -16.65 -0.19
C VAL A 84 -10.82 -18.12 0.14
N LEU A 85 -9.70 -18.52 0.77
CA LEU A 85 -9.43 -19.96 0.97
C LEU A 85 -10.24 -20.58 2.11
N LEU A 86 -10.44 -19.85 3.21
CA LEU A 86 -11.28 -20.30 4.33
C LEU A 86 -12.76 -19.97 4.15
N GLY A 87 -13.14 -19.32 3.05
CA GLY A 87 -14.53 -19.08 2.67
C GLY A 87 -15.30 -18.15 3.60
N LYS A 88 -14.64 -17.13 4.19
CA LYS A 88 -15.32 -16.12 5.01
C LYS A 88 -16.09 -15.08 4.20
N ASN A 89 -15.80 -14.96 2.90
CA ASN A 89 -16.55 -14.07 2.00
C ASN A 89 -18.02 -14.48 1.89
N SER A 90 -18.90 -13.49 1.74
CA SER A 90 -20.34 -13.72 1.71
C SER A 90 -20.83 -14.27 0.37
N THR A 91 -20.09 -14.01 -0.71
CA THR A 91 -20.47 -14.41 -2.08
C THR A 91 -19.28 -14.95 -2.86
N GLN A 92 -19.56 -15.82 -3.84
CA GLN A 92 -18.53 -16.31 -4.77
C GLN A 92 -17.94 -15.17 -5.61
N GLU A 93 -18.76 -14.20 -6.00
CA GLU A 93 -18.32 -13.04 -6.78
C GLU A 93 -17.28 -12.21 -6.01
N GLN A 94 -17.49 -12.00 -4.72
CA GLN A 94 -16.52 -11.34 -3.85
C GLN A 94 -15.20 -12.14 -3.80
N SER A 95 -15.26 -13.46 -3.66
CA SER A 95 -14.07 -14.31 -3.66
C SER A 95 -13.27 -14.25 -4.96
N GLU A 96 -13.94 -14.22 -6.11
CA GLU A 96 -13.26 -14.07 -7.40
C GLU A 96 -12.63 -12.67 -7.54
N GLN A 97 -13.32 -11.63 -7.08
CA GLN A 97 -12.79 -10.27 -7.10
C GLN A 97 -11.58 -10.12 -6.18
N ASP A 98 -11.64 -10.63 -4.95
CA ASP A 98 -10.53 -10.56 -3.99
C ASP A 98 -9.32 -11.36 -4.46
N LYS A 99 -9.55 -12.52 -5.08
CA LYS A 99 -8.50 -13.31 -5.74
C LYS A 99 -7.84 -12.54 -6.87
N LYS A 100 -8.64 -11.87 -7.71
CA LYS A 100 -8.13 -11.03 -8.78
C LYS A 100 -7.31 -9.87 -8.21
N CYS A 101 -7.83 -9.15 -7.21
CA CYS A 101 -7.12 -8.06 -6.54
C CYS A 101 -5.77 -8.52 -5.97
N PHE A 102 -5.74 -9.64 -5.25
CA PHE A 102 -4.50 -10.19 -4.70
C PHE A 102 -3.42 -10.44 -5.77
N VAL A 103 -3.81 -11.00 -6.92
CA VAL A 103 -2.88 -11.34 -8.01
C VAL A 103 -2.46 -10.12 -8.84
N THR A 104 -3.42 -9.26 -9.20
CA THR A 104 -3.20 -8.23 -10.23
C THR A 104 -2.94 -6.84 -9.67
N HIS A 105 -3.51 -6.52 -8.51
CA HIS A 105 -3.54 -5.14 -8.00
C HIS A 105 -2.28 -4.81 -7.20
N TRP A 106 -1.84 -5.75 -6.38
CA TRP A 106 -0.63 -5.60 -5.57
C TRP A 106 0.62 -6.22 -6.21
N GLY A 107 0.47 -6.85 -7.38
CA GLY A 107 1.59 -7.44 -8.11
C GLY A 107 2.28 -8.60 -7.38
N TRP A 108 1.61 -9.21 -6.39
CA TRP A 108 2.12 -10.38 -5.66
C TRP A 108 2.27 -11.63 -6.55
N SER A 109 1.93 -11.55 -7.83
CA SER A 109 2.22 -12.57 -8.84
C SER A 109 3.69 -12.99 -8.85
N VAL A 110 4.63 -12.09 -8.52
CA VAL A 110 6.06 -12.42 -8.35
C VAL A 110 6.29 -13.48 -7.27
N CYS A 111 5.48 -13.46 -6.20
CA CYS A 111 5.54 -14.48 -5.14
C CYS A 111 4.95 -15.84 -5.59
N LEU A 112 4.09 -15.86 -6.62
CA LEU A 112 3.51 -17.08 -7.17
C LEU A 112 4.43 -17.77 -8.19
N THR A 113 5.32 -17.03 -8.86
CA THR A 113 6.27 -17.57 -9.85
C THR A 113 7.39 -18.42 -9.26
N HIS A 114 7.63 -18.36 -7.95
CA HIS A 114 8.67 -19.16 -7.27
C HIS A 114 8.13 -20.44 -6.58
N LEU A 115 6.86 -20.79 -6.80
CA LEU A 115 6.20 -21.98 -6.25
C LEU A 115 5.95 -23.08 -7.29
N GLN A 116 6.54 -22.96 -8.48
CA GLN A 116 6.58 -24.00 -9.53
C GLN A 116 7.96 -24.66 -9.55
#